data_AF-A0A973RNY8-F1
#
_entry.id   AF-A0A973RNY8-F1
#
_cell.length_a   1.000
_cell.length_b   1.000
_cell.length_c   1.000
_cell.angle_alpha   90.00
_cell.angle_beta   90.00
_cell.angle_gamma   90.00
#
_symmetry.space_group_name_H-M   'P 1'
#
loop_
_entity.id
_entity.type
_entity.pdbx_description
1 polymer ?
#
loop_
_entity_poly.entity_id
_entity_poly.type
_entity_poly.pdbx_seq_one_letter_code
_entity_poly.pdbx_strand_id
1 'polypeptide(L)'
;MPERTEHALLYIKYVDDALAEQGVAAVEGAISGISLRILARALPDGRTSVAVSLYRRVHRMRASGKAFHYWTSEKLTSMARTKKDLVVLREIDRRTGKSSTRHVFSETVVESWIHGLSGTLQLWMRSHPQARRLEGPEPEGVDNAVEQAIAAIREHISELPNWNDRFPLLKDGRQDRPAAAYLPYLDAHDHAQVAKNLFGVRAYRRPLAREVERLDISILSWFAMFRGLVPADWLIDAMGTTNTASGRSLMREPSLTSRQRRGIRSILRRTPQPVLRRILKEPVHQARRTLADAADCTAHRLAVTRDLDLLPEIIAARGQRRVRGSRDLEHLVRDLPAIERWHNPRGRTAQRVIQEEIYAHREMEHYNREIRLLPAGTAQVADWDLWKDAAFRVQALGLIEGRRRELMAARDRERREREEARRLERIAKQAQRHQWALQTAALLDGREAAPGLRLVAARDAETLSRWGAMLNNCIGGYARELELDVFAAVCEADGRVRLNLQITQSHGVEQILGKNNRDAVRELGAAAQQVVDGLGAMEVSFHPDALGMDGLRLPQRTH
;
A
#
# COMPACT_ATOMS: atom_id res chain seq x y z
N MET A 1 43.32 34.17 -5.33
CA MET A 1 42.26 33.25 -4.87
C MET A 1 42.54 32.98 -3.42
N PRO A 2 41.73 33.43 -2.44
CA PRO A 2 42.01 33.12 -1.04
C PRO A 2 41.93 31.59 -0.86
N GLU A 3 42.99 31.01 -0.31
CA GLU A 3 43.05 29.59 0.02
C GLU A 3 41.84 29.22 0.87
N ARG A 4 41.12 28.17 0.49
CA ARG A 4 40.04 27.64 1.31
C ARG A 4 40.68 26.94 2.52
N THR A 5 40.80 27.66 3.62
CA THR A 5 41.22 27.08 4.90
C THR A 5 40.09 26.19 5.42
N GLU A 6 40.25 24.87 5.25
CA GLU A 6 39.38 23.87 5.87
C GLU A 6 40.06 23.37 7.15
N HIS A 7 39.38 23.53 8.29
CA HIS A 7 39.84 23.04 9.59
C HIS A 7 39.02 21.81 9.98
N ALA A 8 39.68 20.67 10.21
CA ALA A 8 39.01 19.47 10.68
C ALA A 8 38.73 19.57 12.18
N LEU A 9 37.45 19.52 12.57
CA LEU A 9 37.04 19.53 13.98
C LEU A 9 36.95 18.10 14.54
N LEU A 10 36.54 17.16 13.69
CA LEU A 10 36.48 15.74 14.04
C LEU A 10 36.60 14.90 12.78
N TYR A 11 37.42 13.86 12.82
CA TYR A 11 37.44 12.84 11.78
C TYR A 11 37.57 11.46 12.40
N ILE A 12 36.56 10.64 12.18
CA ILE A 12 36.46 9.27 12.68
C ILE A 12 36.22 8.33 11.51
N LYS A 13 36.91 7.19 11.50
CA LYS A 13 36.82 6.18 10.46
C LYS A 13 37.15 4.80 11.01
N TYR A 14 36.19 3.89 10.88
CA TYR A 14 36.32 2.48 11.27
C TYR A 14 36.02 1.57 10.09
N VAL A 15 36.66 0.40 10.10
CA VAL A 15 36.42 -0.67 9.12
C VAL A 15 36.42 -2.02 9.79
N ASP A 16 35.62 -2.92 9.24
CA ASP A 16 35.60 -4.35 9.58
C ASP A 16 36.04 -5.13 8.34
N ASP A 17 37.35 -5.37 8.24
CA ASP A 17 37.93 -6.10 7.12
C ASP A 17 37.65 -7.62 7.21
N ALA A 18 37.34 -8.14 8.40
CA ALA A 18 36.94 -9.54 8.56
C ALA A 18 35.55 -9.79 7.96
N LEU A 19 34.59 -8.89 8.17
CA LEU A 19 33.29 -8.91 7.49
C LEU A 19 33.46 -8.78 5.96
N ALA A 20 34.44 -7.99 5.53
CA ALA A 20 34.78 -7.82 4.13
C ALA A 20 35.30 -9.11 3.47
N GLU A 21 36.04 -9.92 4.23
CA GLU A 21 36.70 -11.15 3.78
C GLU A 21 35.81 -12.40 3.95
N GLN A 22 34.99 -12.49 5.00
CA GLN A 22 34.06 -13.61 5.22
C GLN A 22 32.92 -13.67 4.19
N GLY A 23 32.68 -12.59 3.45
CA GLY A 23 31.59 -12.43 2.48
C GLY A 23 31.82 -13.00 1.08
N VAL A 24 32.86 -13.84 0.85
CA VAL A 24 33.23 -14.39 -0.49
C VAL A 24 32.07 -15.08 -1.22
N ALA A 25 30.99 -15.45 -0.52
CA ALA A 25 29.82 -16.09 -1.13
C ALA A 25 28.54 -15.23 -1.27
N ALA A 26 28.42 -14.02 -0.70
CA ALA A 26 27.06 -13.46 -0.51
C ALA A 26 26.77 -11.94 -0.57
N VAL A 27 27.72 -10.99 -0.66
CA VAL A 27 27.39 -9.64 -0.14
C VAL A 27 27.63 -8.45 -1.08
N GLU A 28 26.92 -8.39 -2.21
CA GLU A 28 26.70 -7.09 -2.87
C GLU A 28 25.90 -6.18 -1.92
N GLY A 29 26.43 -5.00 -1.61
CA GLY A 29 25.77 -4.03 -0.74
C GLY A 29 26.11 -4.13 0.75
N ALA A 30 27.01 -5.03 1.17
CA ALA A 30 27.52 -5.08 2.55
C ALA A 30 28.11 -3.74 2.99
N ILE A 31 27.93 -3.39 4.26
CA ILE A 31 28.56 -2.22 4.87
C ILE A 31 29.65 -2.68 5.84
N SER A 32 30.91 -2.46 5.47
CA SER A 32 32.09 -2.88 6.24
C SER A 32 32.87 -1.73 6.85
N GLY A 33 32.27 -0.55 6.90
CA GLY A 33 32.92 0.60 7.50
C GLY A 33 32.03 1.80 7.58
N ILE A 34 32.40 2.70 8.46
CA ILE A 34 31.67 3.93 8.73
C ILE A 34 32.67 5.06 9.01
N SER A 35 32.33 6.26 8.57
CA SER A 35 33.16 7.44 8.79
C SER A 35 32.31 8.67 9.06
N LEU A 36 32.65 9.39 10.13
CA LEU A 36 32.07 10.68 10.49
C LEU A 36 33.13 11.75 10.31
N ARG A 37 32.81 12.81 9.56
CA ARG A 37 33.72 13.94 9.32
C ARG A 37 33.02 15.25 9.60
N ILE A 38 33.61 16.07 10.46
CA ILE A 38 33.18 17.42 10.83
C ILE A 38 34.28 18.41 10.42
N LEU A 39 33.95 19.36 9.57
CA LEU A 39 34.88 20.37 9.05
C LEU A 39 34.34 21.76 9.27
N ALA A 40 35.14 22.67 9.82
CA ALA A 40 34.91 24.10 9.76
C ALA A 40 35.58 24.67 8.49
N ARG A 41 34.89 25.60 7.84
CA ARG A 41 35.34 26.24 6.59
C ARG A 41 35.08 27.72 6.66
N ALA A 42 36.11 28.52 6.38
CA ALA A 42 35.93 29.93 6.13
C ALA A 42 35.22 30.15 4.78
N LEU A 43 34.14 30.91 4.78
CA LEU A 43 33.45 31.36 3.57
C LEU A 43 34.16 32.59 3.01
N PRO A 44 34.00 32.88 1.70
CA PRO A 44 34.64 34.03 1.06
C PRO A 44 34.33 35.39 1.67
N ASP A 45 33.29 35.49 2.49
CA ASP A 45 32.91 36.71 3.21
C ASP A 45 33.24 36.66 4.71
N GLY A 46 34.22 35.85 5.11
CA GLY A 46 34.78 35.80 6.46
C GLY A 46 33.95 35.01 7.48
N ARG A 47 32.75 34.54 7.10
CA ARG A 47 31.88 33.73 7.97
C ARG A 47 32.31 32.27 7.99
N THR A 48 32.05 31.57 9.08
CA THR A 48 32.34 30.13 9.17
C THR A 48 31.13 29.27 8.80
N SER A 49 31.38 28.18 8.08
CA SER A 49 30.44 27.09 7.87
C SER A 49 31.02 25.79 8.43
N VAL A 50 30.21 25.06 9.18
CA VAL A 50 30.53 23.70 9.63
C VAL A 50 29.83 22.70 8.73
N ALA A 51 30.57 21.81 8.08
CA ALA A 51 30.04 20.72 7.27
C ALA A 51 30.24 19.39 7.99
N VAL A 52 29.17 18.60 8.09
CA VAL A 52 29.18 17.27 8.70
C VAL A 52 28.75 16.22 7.69
N SER A 53 29.57 15.19 7.55
CA SER A 53 29.38 14.12 6.58
C SER A 53 29.52 12.76 7.24
N LEU A 54 28.52 11.90 7.04
CA LEU A 54 28.54 10.50 7.45
C LEU A 54 28.63 9.63 6.20
N TYR A 55 29.64 8.75 6.15
CA TYR A 55 29.88 7.85 5.04
C TYR A 55 29.84 6.40 5.50
N ARG A 56 29.39 5.52 4.60
CA ARG A 56 29.47 4.06 4.74
C ARG A 56 30.43 3.50 3.71
N ARG A 57 31.30 2.57 4.10
CA ARG A 57 32.12 1.78 3.19
C ARG A 57 31.27 0.62 2.70
N VAL A 58 30.94 0.62 1.42
CA VAL A 58 30.06 -0.37 0.80
C VAL A 58 30.86 -1.29 -0.09
N HIS A 59 30.50 -2.57 0.00
CA HIS A 59 31.01 -3.65 -0.83
C HIS A 59 30.27 -3.72 -2.15
N ARG A 60 31.03 -3.78 -3.24
CA ARG A 60 30.49 -4.15 -4.54
C ARG A 60 31.37 -5.16 -5.25
N MET A 61 30.72 -6.05 -5.96
CA MET A 61 31.35 -6.95 -6.91
C MET A 61 31.38 -6.29 -8.28
N ARG A 62 32.54 -6.28 -8.93
CA ARG A 62 32.60 -5.98 -10.37
C ARG A 62 32.09 -7.18 -11.15
N ALA A 63 31.65 -6.93 -12.38
CA ALA A 63 31.34 -7.99 -13.35
C ALA A 63 32.52 -8.96 -13.55
N SER A 64 33.75 -8.51 -13.30
CA SER A 64 34.97 -9.34 -13.35
C SER A 64 35.17 -10.26 -12.13
N GLY A 65 34.19 -10.40 -11.23
CA GLY A 65 34.31 -11.16 -9.98
C GLY A 65 35.22 -10.54 -8.91
N LYS A 66 35.85 -9.38 -9.18
CA LYS A 66 36.71 -8.69 -8.21
C LYS A 66 35.87 -7.82 -7.28
N ALA A 67 36.00 -8.05 -5.99
CA ALA A 67 35.46 -7.17 -4.97
C ALA A 67 36.17 -5.82 -4.99
N PHE A 68 35.41 -4.73 -4.84
CA PHE A 68 35.97 -3.42 -4.54
C PHE A 68 35.10 -2.70 -3.52
N HIS A 69 35.71 -1.76 -2.82
CA HIS A 69 35.07 -0.99 -1.77
C HIS A 69 35.02 0.46 -2.18
N TYR A 70 33.94 1.14 -1.83
CA TYR A 70 33.86 2.58 -1.99
C TYR A 70 33.09 3.20 -0.84
N TRP A 71 33.41 4.45 -0.53
CA TRP A 71 32.73 5.23 0.48
C TRP A 71 31.55 5.95 -0.16
N THR A 72 30.34 5.63 0.29
CA THR A 72 29.13 6.34 -0.12
C THR A 72 28.64 7.23 1.02
N SER A 73 28.20 8.45 0.69
CA SER A 73 27.66 9.38 1.69
C SER A 73 26.27 8.92 2.10
N GLU A 74 26.06 8.70 3.38
CA GLU A 74 24.75 8.44 3.96
C GLU A 74 24.02 9.74 4.28
N LYS A 75 24.71 10.66 4.97
CA LYS A 75 24.16 11.97 5.35
C LYS A 75 25.18 13.07 5.06
N LEU A 76 24.70 14.17 4.49
CA LEU A 76 25.47 15.39 4.29
C LEU A 76 24.68 16.56 4.85
N THR A 77 25.25 17.21 5.85
CA THR A 77 24.62 18.33 6.53
C THR A 77 25.62 19.47 6.70
N SER A 78 25.13 20.69 6.79
CA SER A 78 25.99 21.86 6.99
C SER A 78 25.26 22.91 7.82
N MET A 79 25.97 23.48 8.78
CA MET A 79 25.54 24.63 9.55
C MET A 79 26.34 25.86 9.11
N ALA A 80 25.66 27.01 8.99
CA ALA A 80 26.33 28.27 8.68
C ALA A 80 25.55 29.46 9.21
N ARG A 81 26.26 30.53 9.57
CA ARG A 81 25.66 31.83 9.86
C ARG A 81 25.40 32.58 8.56
N THR A 82 24.20 33.11 8.38
CA THR A 82 23.77 33.89 7.20
C THR A 82 24.22 35.36 7.31
N LYS A 83 24.15 36.13 6.22
CA LYS A 83 24.49 37.57 6.23
C LYS A 83 23.56 38.41 7.10
N LYS A 84 22.37 37.88 7.41
CA LYS A 84 21.39 38.49 8.31
C LYS A 84 21.57 38.02 9.76
N ASP A 85 22.70 37.40 10.07
CA ASP A 85 23.01 36.93 11.41
C ASP A 85 22.02 35.86 11.93
N LEU A 86 21.46 35.06 11.02
CA LEU A 86 20.70 33.85 11.37
C LEU A 86 21.56 32.61 11.18
N VAL A 87 21.42 31.62 12.05
CA VAL A 87 22.08 30.31 11.87
C VAL A 87 21.15 29.37 11.11
N VAL A 88 21.65 28.73 10.05
CA VAL A 88 20.91 27.76 9.24
C VAL A 88 21.58 26.40 9.29
N LEU A 89 20.78 25.36 9.51
CA LEU A 89 21.15 23.97 9.29
C LEU A 89 20.52 23.48 7.99
N ARG A 90 21.36 23.04 7.07
CA ARG A 90 21.00 22.49 5.77
C ARG A 90 21.28 21.00 5.76
N GLU A 91 20.30 20.21 5.31
CA GLU A 91 20.46 18.77 5.12
C GLU A 91 20.28 18.45 3.65
N ILE A 92 21.14 17.61 3.09
CA ILE A 92 21.13 17.23 1.68
C ILE A 92 20.89 15.73 1.58
N ASP A 93 19.75 15.36 1.03
CA ASP A 93 19.47 13.99 0.63
C ASP A 93 20.11 13.74 -0.74
N ARG A 94 21.17 12.92 -0.77
CA ARG A 94 21.87 12.55 -2.00
C ARG A 94 21.05 11.67 -2.94
N ARG A 95 20.12 10.84 -2.43
CA ARG A 95 19.29 9.95 -3.26
C ARG A 95 18.32 10.76 -4.11
N THR A 96 17.70 11.78 -3.52
CA THR A 96 16.71 12.62 -4.20
C THR A 96 17.30 13.93 -4.75
N GLY A 97 18.47 14.33 -4.27
CA GLY A 97 19.06 15.65 -4.51
C GLY A 97 18.30 16.78 -3.80
N LYS A 98 17.33 16.48 -2.93
CA LYS A 98 16.57 17.48 -2.19
C LYS A 98 17.44 18.03 -1.07
N SER A 99 17.38 19.34 -0.87
CA SER A 99 17.95 19.96 0.33
C SER A 99 16.87 20.61 1.17
N SER A 100 16.82 20.31 2.46
CA SER A 100 16.02 21.02 3.46
C SER A 100 16.91 22.07 4.14
N THR A 101 16.29 23.13 4.64
CA THR A 101 16.99 24.17 5.41
C THR A 101 16.07 24.63 6.53
N ARG A 102 16.60 24.60 7.75
CA ARG A 102 15.94 25.11 8.95
C ARG A 102 16.82 26.14 9.64
N HIS A 103 16.24 27.15 10.26
CA HIS A 103 17.01 28.04 11.13
C HIS A 103 17.16 27.43 12.52
N VAL A 104 18.22 27.80 13.21
CA VAL A 104 18.58 27.28 14.52
C VAL A 104 18.60 28.43 15.51
N PHE A 105 17.76 28.32 16.54
CA PHE A 105 17.58 29.31 17.60
C PHE A 105 17.79 28.72 19.00
N SER A 106 18.13 27.43 19.09
CA SER A 106 18.37 26.72 20.36
C SER A 106 19.62 25.88 20.26
N GLU A 107 20.44 25.90 21.30
CA GLU A 107 21.66 25.10 21.39
C GLU A 107 21.37 23.60 21.41
N THR A 108 20.22 23.21 21.95
CA THR A 108 19.76 21.82 21.98
C THR A 108 19.62 21.22 20.57
N VAL A 109 19.37 22.05 19.56
CA VAL A 109 19.31 21.62 18.16
C VAL A 109 20.70 21.30 17.62
N VAL A 110 21.73 22.03 18.05
CA VAL A 110 23.13 21.78 17.67
C VAL A 110 23.61 20.47 18.29
N GLU A 111 23.36 20.28 19.58
CA GLU A 111 23.66 19.04 20.31
C GLU A 111 22.95 17.84 19.67
N SER A 112 21.62 17.90 19.55
CA SER A 112 20.81 16.84 18.97
C SER A 112 21.23 16.48 17.54
N TRP A 113 21.65 17.48 16.76
CA TRP A 113 22.15 17.26 15.39
C TRP A 113 23.43 16.41 15.36
N ILE A 114 24.41 16.72 16.21
CA ILE A 114 25.68 15.98 16.26
C ILE A 114 25.51 14.63 16.95
N HIS A 115 24.79 14.57 18.07
CA HIS A 115 24.49 13.31 18.76
C HIS A 115 23.69 12.35 17.89
N GLY A 116 22.74 12.83 17.08
CA GLY A 116 22.00 11.95 16.15
C GLY A 116 22.90 11.30 15.09
N LEU A 117 23.97 11.98 14.67
CA LEU A 117 24.96 11.43 13.75
C LEU A 117 25.95 10.49 14.47
N SER A 118 26.40 10.87 15.67
CA SER A 118 27.22 10.00 16.53
C SER A 118 26.51 8.71 16.93
N GLY A 119 25.21 8.76 17.25
CA GLY A 119 24.43 7.57 17.58
C GLY A 119 24.36 6.58 16.41
N THR A 120 24.36 7.07 15.16
CA THR A 120 24.44 6.21 13.97
C THR A 120 25.81 5.51 13.88
N LEU A 121 26.89 6.25 14.20
CA LEU A 121 28.25 5.73 14.27
C LEU A 121 28.37 4.64 15.37
N GLN A 122 27.93 4.94 16.59
CA GLN A 122 28.01 4.04 17.73
C GLN A 122 27.17 2.77 17.55
N LEU A 123 25.96 2.89 17.00
CA LEU A 123 25.12 1.73 16.70
C LEU A 123 25.82 0.78 15.72
N TRP A 124 26.49 1.34 14.71
CA TRP A 124 27.28 0.52 13.79
C TRP A 124 28.44 -0.17 14.50
N MET A 125 29.19 0.55 15.33
CA MET A 125 30.34 -0.01 16.07
C MET A 125 29.92 -1.12 17.04
N ARG A 126 28.80 -0.97 17.76
CA ARG A 126 28.24 -2.04 18.61
C ARG A 126 27.86 -3.29 17.82
N SER A 127 27.43 -3.12 16.58
CA SER A 127 27.06 -4.23 15.69
C SER A 127 28.28 -4.89 15.03
N HIS A 128 29.46 -4.26 15.11
CA HIS A 128 30.71 -4.71 14.50
C HIS A 128 31.84 -4.63 15.54
N PRO A 129 31.81 -5.48 16.58
CA PRO A 129 32.79 -5.42 17.66
C PRO A 129 34.23 -5.72 17.20
N GLN A 130 34.39 -6.33 16.02
CA GLN A 130 35.69 -6.57 15.38
C GLN A 130 36.17 -5.40 14.49
N ALA A 131 35.39 -4.33 14.39
CA ALA A 131 35.78 -3.17 13.60
C ALA A 131 37.02 -2.51 14.21
N ARG A 132 38.05 -2.33 13.38
CA ARG A 132 39.28 -1.63 13.75
C ARG A 132 39.20 -0.16 13.38
N ARG A 133 39.85 0.66 14.21
CA ARG A 133 40.06 2.09 13.95
C ARG A 133 41.03 2.27 12.78
N LEU A 134 40.66 3.12 11.83
CA LEU A 134 41.60 3.66 10.83
C LEU A 134 42.05 5.06 11.23
N GLU A 135 41.11 5.92 11.63
CA GLU A 135 41.36 7.32 11.97
C GLU A 135 40.37 7.77 13.06
N GLY A 136 40.75 8.70 13.93
CA GLY A 136 39.90 9.21 15.03
C GLY A 136 40.29 8.68 16.41
N PRO A 137 39.46 8.83 17.46
CA PRO A 137 39.71 8.30 18.80
C PRO A 137 39.46 6.79 18.87
N GLU A 138 39.90 6.12 19.95
CA GLU A 138 39.46 4.75 20.24
C GLU A 138 37.94 4.69 20.52
N PRO A 139 37.29 3.52 20.35
CA PRO A 139 35.84 3.37 20.54
C PRO A 139 35.29 3.96 21.84
N GLU A 140 36.00 3.79 22.95
CA GLU A 140 35.62 4.28 24.28
C GLU A 140 35.76 5.81 24.38
N GLY A 141 36.57 6.43 23.51
CA GLY A 141 36.82 7.87 23.47
C GLY A 141 35.93 8.65 22.48
N VAL A 142 35.04 7.97 21.75
CA VAL A 142 34.19 8.62 20.73
C VAL A 142 33.27 9.68 21.34
N ASP A 143 32.67 9.42 22.50
CA ASP A 143 31.76 10.37 23.16
C ASP A 143 32.48 11.68 23.51
N ASN A 144 33.66 11.59 24.12
CA ASN A 144 34.47 12.76 24.47
C ASN A 144 34.88 13.56 23.22
N ALA A 145 35.30 12.88 22.15
CA ALA A 145 35.67 13.56 20.89
C ALA A 145 34.46 14.25 20.22
N VAL A 146 33.26 13.70 20.39
CA VAL A 146 32.02 14.31 19.92
C VAL A 146 31.66 15.55 20.74
N GLU A 147 31.79 15.49 22.07
CA GLU A 147 31.57 16.66 22.94
C GLU A 147 32.55 17.80 22.62
N GLN A 148 33.82 17.48 22.42
CA GLN A 148 34.82 18.47 21.99
C GLN A 148 34.48 19.09 20.64
N ALA A 149 33.97 18.29 19.69
CA ALA A 149 33.52 18.79 18.41
C ALA A 149 32.28 19.69 18.56
N ILE A 150 31.33 19.37 19.43
CA ILE A 150 30.17 20.23 19.72
C ILE A 150 30.64 21.57 20.30
N ALA A 151 31.55 21.57 21.26
CA ALA A 151 32.13 22.78 21.82
C ALA A 151 32.83 23.63 20.75
N ALA A 152 33.66 23.01 19.90
CA ALA A 152 34.32 23.70 18.79
C ALA A 152 33.31 24.27 17.78
N ILE A 153 32.24 23.55 17.46
CA ILE A 153 31.17 24.05 16.59
C ILE A 153 30.51 25.30 17.19
N ARG A 154 30.25 25.33 18.50
CA ARG A 154 29.68 26.49 19.19
C ARG A 154 30.57 27.71 19.06
N GLU A 155 31.87 27.56 19.27
CA GLU A 155 32.84 28.63 19.10
C GLU A 155 32.83 29.17 17.65
N HIS A 156 32.85 28.27 16.66
CA HIS A 156 32.89 28.64 15.24
C HIS A 156 31.58 29.25 14.71
N ILE A 157 30.43 28.83 15.25
CA ILE A 157 29.12 29.36 14.85
C ILE A 157 28.75 30.62 15.64
N SER A 158 29.32 30.80 16.84
CA SER A 158 29.04 31.90 17.79
C SER A 158 27.61 31.88 18.35
N GLU A 159 27.30 32.82 19.26
CA GLU A 159 26.02 32.89 19.98
C GLU A 159 24.79 32.87 19.05
N LEU A 160 23.84 31.98 19.34
CA LEU A 160 22.62 31.87 18.54
C LEU A 160 21.73 33.11 18.72
N PRO A 161 21.12 33.62 17.65
CA PRO A 161 20.22 34.75 17.75
C PRO A 161 18.97 34.39 18.56
N ASN A 162 18.51 35.30 19.42
CA ASN A 162 17.28 35.12 20.18
C ASN A 162 16.04 35.25 19.27
N TRP A 163 15.15 34.25 19.29
CA TRP A 163 13.93 34.25 18.46
C TRP A 163 13.05 35.47 18.69
N ASN A 164 12.80 35.85 19.95
CA ASN A 164 11.89 36.94 20.29
C ASN A 164 12.43 38.30 19.84
N ASP A 165 13.75 38.47 19.86
CA ASP A 165 14.40 39.70 19.41
C ASP A 165 14.36 39.82 17.89
N ARG A 166 14.58 38.69 17.18
CA ARG A 166 14.58 38.66 15.70
C ARG A 166 13.18 38.59 15.10
N PHE A 167 12.17 38.14 15.84
CA PHE A 167 10.79 37.99 15.36
C PHE A 167 9.76 38.52 16.38
N PRO A 168 9.79 39.83 16.71
CA PRO A 168 8.97 40.39 17.80
C PRO A 168 7.46 40.35 17.54
N LEU A 169 7.04 40.13 16.29
CA LEU A 169 5.63 39.95 15.90
C LEU A 169 5.15 38.49 15.89
N LEU A 170 6.04 37.52 16.12
CA LEU A 170 5.73 36.08 16.14
C LEU A 170 5.92 35.48 17.54
N LYS A 171 5.67 36.27 18.59
CA LYS A 171 5.71 35.80 19.99
C LYS A 171 4.81 34.56 20.10
N ASP A 172 5.34 33.48 20.68
CA ASP A 172 4.70 32.14 20.82
C ASP A 172 4.60 31.27 19.54
N GLY A 173 5.31 31.63 18.47
CA GLY A 173 5.34 30.85 17.23
C GLY A 173 6.05 29.49 17.35
N ARG A 174 5.40 28.41 16.87
CA ARG A 174 6.06 27.10 16.68
C ARG A 174 7.28 27.25 15.76
N GLN A 175 8.47 27.01 16.30
CA GLN A 175 9.76 27.01 15.60
C GLN A 175 9.84 25.92 14.49
N ASP A 176 8.85 25.03 14.44
CA ASP A 176 8.74 23.88 13.54
C ASP A 176 8.37 24.26 12.10
N ARG A 177 8.01 25.53 11.82
CA ARG A 177 7.64 25.97 10.46
C ARG A 177 8.87 26.10 9.55
N PRO A 178 8.75 25.89 8.23
CA PRO A 178 9.88 26.09 7.31
C PRO A 178 10.42 27.52 7.37
N ALA A 179 11.74 27.67 7.32
CA ALA A 179 12.47 28.94 7.28
C ALA A 179 11.81 30.04 6.42
N ALA A 180 11.38 29.68 5.21
CA ALA A 180 10.78 30.62 4.26
C ALA A 180 9.43 31.23 4.71
N ALA A 181 8.76 30.65 5.71
CA ALA A 181 7.48 31.13 6.19
C ALA A 181 7.64 32.40 7.03
N TYR A 182 8.54 32.41 8.02
CA TYR A 182 8.66 33.54 8.96
C TYR A 182 9.72 34.58 8.59
N LEU A 183 10.62 34.32 7.63
CA LEU A 183 11.61 35.30 7.16
C LEU A 183 11.08 36.72 6.87
N PRO A 184 9.83 36.91 6.38
CA PRO A 184 9.29 38.26 6.21
C PRO A 184 9.04 39.03 7.51
N TYR A 185 8.98 38.35 8.65
CA TYR A 185 8.85 38.94 9.99
C TYR A 185 10.21 39.22 10.64
N LEU A 186 11.32 38.84 9.99
CA LEU A 186 12.66 39.07 10.51
C LEU A 186 12.90 40.57 10.73
N ASP A 187 13.22 40.92 11.97
CA ASP A 187 13.50 42.26 12.48
C ASP A 187 12.32 43.25 12.28
N ALA A 188 11.14 42.75 11.94
CA ALA A 188 9.96 43.56 11.68
C ALA A 188 9.22 43.86 13.00
N HIS A 189 9.11 45.13 13.35
CA HIS A 189 8.44 45.60 14.58
C HIS A 189 6.96 45.97 14.35
N ASP A 190 6.55 46.09 13.09
CA ASP A 190 5.17 46.35 12.71
C ASP A 190 4.77 45.58 11.42
N HIS A 191 3.47 45.43 11.19
CA HIS A 191 2.95 44.74 10.00
C HIS A 191 3.21 45.53 8.70
N ALA A 192 3.55 46.82 8.78
CA ALA A 192 3.95 47.59 7.61
C ALA A 192 5.31 47.12 7.07
N GLN A 193 6.26 46.84 7.96
CA GLN A 193 7.56 46.29 7.60
C GLN A 193 7.43 44.86 7.08
N VAL A 194 6.55 44.04 7.69
CA VAL A 194 6.23 42.69 7.17
C VAL A 194 5.65 42.79 5.75
N ALA A 195 4.71 43.70 5.50
CA ALA A 195 4.14 43.93 4.17
C ALA A 195 5.22 44.35 3.15
N LYS A 196 6.14 45.23 3.53
CA LYS A 196 7.30 45.62 2.70
C LYS A 196 8.23 44.44 2.43
N ASN A 197 8.48 43.59 3.41
CA ASN A 197 9.31 42.39 3.25
C ASN A 197 8.65 41.37 2.30
N LEU A 198 7.35 41.11 2.50
CA LEU A 198 6.54 40.17 1.69
C LEU A 198 6.31 40.64 0.26
N PHE A 199 5.85 41.87 0.06
CA PHE A 199 5.36 42.40 -1.22
C PHE A 199 6.27 43.47 -1.84
N GLY A 200 7.24 43.97 -1.09
CA GLY A 200 8.23 44.93 -1.56
C GLY A 200 7.85 46.36 -1.28
N VAL A 201 8.86 47.18 -1.02
CA VAL A 201 8.70 48.60 -0.67
C VAL A 201 7.90 49.35 -1.73
N ARG A 202 8.14 49.11 -3.02
CA ARG A 202 7.42 49.79 -4.12
C ARG A 202 5.93 49.41 -4.23
N ALA A 203 5.58 48.19 -3.83
CA ALA A 203 4.20 47.69 -3.88
C ALA A 203 3.42 47.96 -2.58
N TYR A 204 4.09 48.49 -1.56
CA TYR A 204 3.46 48.78 -0.28
C TYR A 204 2.35 49.84 -0.42
N ARG A 205 1.22 49.56 0.21
CA ARG A 205 0.10 50.49 0.42
C ARG A 205 -0.38 50.31 1.85
N ARG A 206 -0.88 51.38 2.48
CA ARG A 206 -1.35 51.31 3.88
C ARG A 206 -2.38 50.20 4.14
N PRO A 207 -3.36 49.93 3.25
CA PRO A 207 -4.30 48.81 3.44
C PRO A 207 -3.62 47.43 3.45
N LEU A 208 -2.50 47.26 2.74
CA LEU A 208 -1.77 45.99 2.69
C LEU A 208 -1.23 45.57 4.07
N ALA A 209 -0.86 46.53 4.92
CA ALA A 209 -0.42 46.23 6.28
C ALA A 209 -1.56 45.65 7.14
N ARG A 210 -2.78 46.18 6.97
CA ARG A 210 -3.98 45.68 7.68
C ARG A 210 -4.31 44.25 7.25
N GLU A 211 -4.20 43.95 5.96
CA GLU A 211 -4.42 42.59 5.47
C GLU A 211 -3.33 41.60 5.94
N VAL A 212 -2.09 42.06 6.08
CA VAL A 212 -0.97 41.27 6.60
C VAL A 212 -1.14 40.95 8.09
N GLU A 213 -1.68 41.88 8.87
CA GLU A 213 -2.04 41.64 10.27
C GLU A 213 -3.19 40.62 10.41
N ARG A 214 -4.18 40.68 9.51
CA ARG A 214 -5.37 39.84 9.58
C ARG A 214 -5.15 38.38 9.14
N LEU A 215 -4.25 38.13 8.18
CA LEU A 215 -4.11 36.82 7.52
C LEU A 215 -2.92 35.99 8.05
N ASP A 216 -3.10 34.66 8.18
CA ASP A 216 -1.98 33.76 8.52
C ASP A 216 -0.92 33.73 7.40
N ILE A 217 0.33 33.47 7.80
CA ILE A 217 1.48 33.43 6.92
C ILE A 217 1.37 32.41 5.78
N SER A 218 0.58 31.36 5.93
CA SER A 218 0.34 30.36 4.88
C SER A 218 -0.48 30.95 3.73
N ILE A 219 -1.45 31.82 4.05
CA ILE A 219 -2.26 32.57 3.08
C ILE A 219 -1.44 33.72 2.50
N LEU A 220 -0.69 34.45 3.33
CA LEU A 220 0.19 35.52 2.86
C LEU A 220 1.28 34.99 1.91
N SER A 221 1.85 33.81 2.19
CA SER A 221 2.82 33.15 1.33
C SER A 221 2.24 32.81 -0.05
N TRP A 222 0.94 32.52 -0.13
CA TRP A 222 0.24 32.30 -1.40
C TRP A 222 0.16 33.59 -2.21
N PHE A 223 -0.36 34.67 -1.62
CA PHE A 223 -0.44 35.97 -2.30
C PHE A 223 0.93 36.54 -2.68
N ALA A 224 1.97 36.28 -1.88
CA ALA A 224 3.33 36.68 -2.19
C ALA A 224 3.85 36.09 -3.51
N MET A 225 3.28 34.97 -3.99
CA MET A 225 3.61 34.42 -5.32
C MET A 225 3.12 35.27 -6.49
N PHE A 226 2.25 36.25 -6.25
CA PHE A 226 1.74 37.20 -7.25
C PHE A 226 2.42 38.57 -7.18
N ARG A 227 3.25 38.82 -6.15
CA ARG A 227 4.02 40.06 -5.99
C ARG A 227 4.70 40.49 -7.29
N GLY A 228 4.47 41.72 -7.74
CA GLY A 228 5.11 42.26 -8.94
C GLY A 228 4.67 41.62 -10.26
N LEU A 229 3.66 40.73 -10.24
CA LEU A 229 3.00 40.21 -11.44
C LEU A 229 1.63 40.86 -11.67
N VAL A 230 1.02 41.33 -10.58
CA VAL A 230 -0.27 42.03 -10.58
C VAL A 230 -0.14 43.36 -9.83
N PRO A 231 -1.06 44.32 -10.09
CA PRO A 231 -1.20 45.52 -9.27
C PRO A 231 -1.40 45.19 -7.78
N ALA A 232 -0.86 46.02 -6.90
CA ALA A 232 -0.99 45.85 -5.45
C ALA A 232 -2.47 45.88 -5.01
N ASP A 233 -3.29 46.70 -5.65
CA ASP A 233 -4.72 46.84 -5.32
C ASP A 233 -5.48 45.54 -5.56
N TRP A 234 -5.12 44.74 -6.58
CA TRP A 234 -5.74 43.42 -6.79
C TRP A 234 -5.39 42.44 -5.67
N LEU A 235 -4.20 42.53 -5.09
CA LEU A 235 -3.81 41.71 -3.95
C LEU A 235 -4.58 42.12 -2.71
N ILE A 236 -4.74 43.43 -2.48
CA ILE A 236 -5.50 43.98 -1.35
C ILE A 236 -6.97 43.56 -1.46
N ASP A 237 -7.60 43.72 -2.62
CA ASP A 237 -8.99 43.31 -2.86
C ASP A 237 -9.19 41.80 -2.65
N ALA A 238 -8.28 40.98 -3.19
CA ALA A 238 -8.34 39.53 -3.05
C ALA A 238 -8.09 39.07 -1.61
N MET A 239 -7.18 39.74 -0.89
CA MET A 239 -6.98 39.49 0.54
C MET A 239 -8.23 39.84 1.32
N GLY A 240 -8.79 41.04 1.12
CA GLY A 240 -9.97 41.52 1.84
C GLY A 240 -11.20 40.63 1.68
N THR A 241 -11.33 39.93 0.56
CA THR A 241 -12.42 38.96 0.29
C THR A 241 -12.12 37.53 0.80
N THR A 242 -10.90 37.27 1.28
CA THR A 242 -10.52 35.97 1.83
C THR A 242 -11.05 35.80 3.25
N ASN A 243 -12.07 34.94 3.39
CA ASN A 243 -12.66 34.59 4.69
C ASN A 243 -11.67 33.82 5.57
N THR A 244 -11.29 34.42 6.69
CA THR A 244 -10.59 33.78 7.80
C THR A 244 -11.62 33.07 8.68
N ALA A 245 -12.28 32.03 8.14
CA ALA A 245 -13.20 31.24 8.97
C ALA A 245 -12.45 30.80 10.23
N SER A 246 -12.99 31.23 11.37
CA SER A 246 -12.41 31.13 12.70
C SER A 246 -11.78 29.76 12.94
N GLY A 247 -10.46 29.75 13.14
CA GLY A 247 -9.70 28.76 13.89
C GLY A 247 -9.97 27.28 13.60
N ARG A 248 -9.01 26.64 12.92
CA ARG A 248 -8.60 25.21 13.00
C ARG A 248 -8.72 24.38 11.72
N SER A 249 -9.62 24.66 10.78
CA SER A 249 -9.83 23.71 9.65
C SER A 249 -8.90 23.88 8.44
N LEU A 250 -8.31 25.07 8.22
CA LEU A 250 -7.39 25.31 7.07
C LEU A 250 -5.96 24.82 7.30
N MET A 251 -5.62 24.41 8.53
CA MET A 251 -4.28 23.95 8.94
C MET A 251 -3.97 22.49 8.53
N ARG A 252 -4.87 21.79 7.83
CA ARG A 252 -4.64 20.43 7.34
C ARG A 252 -3.99 20.33 5.97
N GLU A 253 -3.84 21.45 5.24
CA GLU A 253 -3.19 21.41 3.94
C GLU A 253 -1.67 21.59 4.05
N PRO A 254 -0.87 20.68 3.48
CA PRO A 254 0.58 20.77 3.53
C PRO A 254 1.07 22.09 2.91
N SER A 255 2.01 22.74 3.60
CA SER A 255 2.71 23.93 3.09
C SER A 255 3.37 23.64 1.74
N LEU A 256 3.18 24.51 0.74
CA LEU A 256 3.86 24.38 -0.56
C LEU A 256 5.37 24.26 -0.36
N THR A 257 5.97 23.23 -0.95
CA THR A 257 7.43 23.02 -0.92
C THR A 257 8.16 24.14 -1.65
N SER A 258 9.43 24.39 -1.32
CA SER A 258 10.25 25.40 -2.02
C SER A 258 10.35 25.15 -3.53
N ARG A 259 10.25 23.88 -3.97
CA ARG A 259 10.24 23.52 -5.39
C ARG A 259 8.91 23.92 -6.04
N GLN A 260 7.78 23.56 -5.44
CA GLN A 260 6.46 23.97 -5.92
C GLN A 260 6.33 25.50 -5.96
N ARG A 261 6.76 26.22 -4.92
CA ARG A 261 6.74 27.70 -4.93
C ARG A 261 7.52 28.29 -6.11
N ARG A 262 8.69 27.74 -6.43
CA ARG A 262 9.47 28.17 -7.61
C ARG A 262 8.77 27.83 -8.92
N GLY A 263 8.21 26.63 -9.04
CA GLY A 263 7.44 26.20 -10.21
C GLY A 263 6.22 27.07 -10.44
N ILE A 264 5.38 27.27 -9.41
CA ILE A 264 4.20 28.15 -9.46
C ILE A 264 4.63 29.56 -9.86
N ARG A 265 5.65 30.14 -9.24
CA ARG A 265 6.15 31.47 -9.59
C ARG A 265 6.61 31.57 -11.03
N SER A 266 7.20 30.51 -11.58
CA SER A 266 7.60 30.44 -12.99
C SER A 266 6.39 30.44 -13.93
N ILE A 267 5.37 29.63 -13.61
CA ILE A 267 4.10 29.58 -14.36
C ILE A 267 3.42 30.96 -14.34
N LEU A 268 3.27 31.55 -13.15
CA LEU A 268 2.59 32.84 -12.97
C LEU A 268 3.30 33.99 -13.70
N ARG A 269 4.64 34.01 -13.75
CA ARG A 269 5.42 35.04 -14.47
C ARG A 269 5.10 35.13 -15.96
N ARG A 270 4.66 34.01 -16.55
CA ARG A 270 4.40 33.86 -17.99
C ARG A 270 2.90 33.88 -18.29
N THR A 271 2.08 34.00 -17.25
CA THR A 271 0.62 34.06 -17.35
C THR A 271 0.17 35.51 -17.56
N PRO A 272 -0.67 35.81 -18.56
CA PRO A 272 -1.19 37.16 -18.79
C PRO A 272 -1.96 37.73 -17.58
N GLN A 273 -1.84 39.04 -17.36
CA GLN A 273 -2.46 39.74 -16.22
C GLN A 273 -3.97 39.48 -16.06
N PRO A 274 -4.81 39.44 -17.12
CA PRO A 274 -6.24 39.17 -16.97
C PRO A 274 -6.52 37.79 -16.34
N VAL A 275 -5.68 36.79 -16.64
CA VAL A 275 -5.80 35.44 -16.08
C VAL A 275 -5.34 35.43 -14.62
N LEU A 276 -4.23 36.11 -14.31
CA LEU A 276 -3.76 36.28 -12.92
C LEU A 276 -4.84 36.91 -12.03
N ARG A 277 -5.57 37.91 -12.54
CA ARG A 277 -6.69 38.52 -11.82
C ARG A 277 -7.80 37.52 -11.50
N ARG A 278 -8.09 36.60 -12.42
CA ARG A 278 -9.14 35.59 -12.22
C ARG A 278 -8.70 34.54 -11.21
N ILE A 279 -7.44 34.08 -11.28
CA ILE A 279 -6.87 33.15 -10.30
C ILE A 279 -6.94 33.75 -8.88
N LEU A 280 -6.68 35.06 -8.73
CA LEU A 280 -6.80 35.73 -7.43
C LEU A 280 -8.24 35.77 -6.87
N LYS A 281 -9.26 35.65 -7.72
CA LYS A 281 -10.68 35.63 -7.30
C LYS A 281 -11.17 34.23 -6.93
N GLU A 282 -10.40 33.19 -7.19
CA GLU A 282 -10.79 31.83 -6.84
C GLU A 282 -10.60 31.55 -5.35
N PRO A 283 -11.32 30.55 -4.80
CA PRO A 283 -11.08 30.10 -3.44
C PRO A 283 -9.60 29.70 -3.24
N VAL A 284 -8.93 30.34 -2.28
CA VAL A 284 -7.47 30.21 -2.05
C VAL A 284 -7.01 28.75 -1.99
N HIS A 285 -7.77 27.87 -1.32
CA HIS A 285 -7.45 26.45 -1.18
C HIS A 285 -7.46 25.72 -2.53
N GLN A 286 -8.49 25.94 -3.35
CA GLN A 286 -8.62 25.34 -4.67
C GLN A 286 -7.52 25.84 -5.60
N ALA A 287 -7.33 27.17 -5.65
CA ALA A 287 -6.29 27.78 -6.47
C ALA A 287 -4.89 27.27 -6.11
N ARG A 288 -4.63 27.13 -4.81
CA ARG A 288 -3.35 26.64 -4.30
C ARG A 288 -3.08 25.19 -4.65
N ARG A 289 -4.04 24.28 -4.46
CA ARG A 289 -3.89 22.86 -4.81
C ARG A 289 -3.64 22.69 -6.31
N THR A 290 -4.49 23.26 -7.13
CA THR A 290 -4.41 23.21 -8.59
C THR A 290 -3.10 23.76 -9.14
N LEU A 291 -2.61 24.91 -8.64
CA LEU A 291 -1.31 25.40 -9.08
C LEU A 291 -0.14 24.55 -8.57
N ALA A 292 -0.27 23.91 -7.40
CA ALA A 292 0.75 22.97 -6.91
C ALA A 292 0.83 21.74 -7.81
N ASP A 293 -0.31 21.18 -8.21
CA ASP A 293 -0.41 20.05 -9.13
C ASP A 293 0.17 20.42 -10.50
N ALA A 294 -0.20 21.59 -11.04
CA ALA A 294 0.40 22.14 -12.26
C ALA A 294 1.93 22.27 -12.13
N ALA A 295 2.40 22.82 -11.00
CA ALA A 295 3.83 22.97 -10.76
C ALA A 295 4.54 21.63 -10.64
N ASP A 296 3.96 20.61 -10.01
CA ASP A 296 4.54 19.28 -9.91
C ASP A 296 4.60 18.58 -11.27
N CYS A 297 3.56 18.71 -12.10
CA CYS A 297 3.58 18.28 -13.50
C CYS A 297 4.75 18.93 -14.26
N THR A 298 4.97 20.24 -14.09
CA THR A 298 6.11 20.94 -14.73
C THR A 298 7.47 20.62 -14.07
N ALA A 299 7.48 20.11 -12.85
CA ALA A 299 8.72 19.98 -12.10
C ALA A 299 9.50 18.71 -12.43
N HIS A 300 8.90 17.65 -13.00
CA HIS A 300 9.55 16.34 -13.26
C HIS A 300 10.68 16.38 -14.33
N ARG A 301 11.84 16.94 -13.93
CA ARG A 301 13.25 16.94 -14.43
C ARG A 301 13.58 17.27 -15.92
N LEU A 302 14.34 18.37 -16.03
CA LEU A 302 15.44 18.75 -16.97
C LEU A 302 15.18 19.08 -18.45
N ALA A 303 14.02 18.76 -19.04
CA ALA A 303 13.68 19.27 -20.39
C ALA A 303 12.70 20.47 -20.37
N VAL A 304 12.06 20.73 -19.22
CA VAL A 304 10.85 21.57 -19.10
C VAL A 304 11.08 23.07 -19.29
N THR A 305 12.33 23.54 -19.31
CA THR A 305 12.61 24.98 -19.47
C THR A 305 12.21 25.52 -20.83
N ARG A 306 12.27 24.71 -21.90
CA ARG A 306 11.98 25.17 -23.27
C ARG A 306 10.48 25.27 -23.56
N ASP A 307 9.69 24.33 -23.06
CA ASP A 307 8.24 24.27 -23.36
C ASP A 307 7.42 25.24 -22.50
N LEU A 308 7.89 25.55 -21.29
CA LEU A 308 7.27 26.58 -20.48
C LEU A 308 7.41 27.98 -21.10
N ASP A 309 8.38 28.22 -21.99
CA ASP A 309 8.54 29.53 -22.64
C ASP A 309 7.40 29.80 -23.63
N LEU A 310 6.74 28.74 -24.11
CA LEU A 310 5.57 28.81 -25.01
C LEU A 310 4.25 29.03 -24.27
N LEU A 311 4.24 28.99 -22.93
CA LEU A 311 3.01 29.17 -22.13
C LEU A 311 2.23 30.47 -22.48
N PRO A 312 2.88 31.65 -22.67
CA PRO A 312 2.19 32.85 -23.12
C PRO A 312 1.51 32.67 -24.48
N GLU A 313 2.18 32.03 -25.44
CA GLU A 313 1.68 31.77 -26.80
C GLU A 313 0.50 30.81 -26.78
N ILE A 314 0.55 29.78 -25.93
CA ILE A 314 -0.51 28.79 -25.79
C ILE A 314 -1.75 29.39 -25.10
N ILE A 315 -1.56 30.27 -24.10
CA ILE A 315 -2.67 31.05 -23.53
C ILE A 315 -3.27 31.98 -24.57
N ALA A 316 -2.46 32.60 -25.43
CA ALA A 316 -2.93 33.43 -26.54
C ALA A 316 -3.71 32.59 -27.57
N ALA A 317 -3.19 31.44 -27.98
CA ALA A 317 -3.78 30.54 -28.97
C ALA A 317 -5.12 29.94 -28.50
N ARG A 318 -5.22 29.51 -27.24
CA ARG A 318 -6.50 29.06 -26.67
C ARG A 318 -7.45 30.24 -26.37
N GLY A 319 -6.98 31.48 -26.51
CA GLY A 319 -7.72 32.70 -26.21
C GLY A 319 -7.78 32.96 -24.71
N GLN A 320 -7.22 34.09 -24.26
CA GLN A 320 -7.15 34.48 -22.84
C GLN A 320 -8.50 34.39 -22.10
N ARG A 321 -9.62 34.61 -22.80
CA ARG A 321 -10.97 34.51 -22.22
C ARG A 321 -11.34 33.07 -21.80
N ARG A 322 -10.78 32.05 -22.46
CA ARG A 322 -11.05 30.63 -22.18
C ARG A 322 -10.27 30.10 -20.98
N VAL A 323 -9.18 30.75 -20.57
CA VAL A 323 -8.49 30.45 -19.32
C VAL A 323 -9.13 31.28 -18.20
N ARG A 324 -10.09 30.70 -17.49
CA ARG A 324 -10.91 31.41 -16.50
C ARG A 324 -10.34 31.36 -15.10
N GLY A 325 -9.36 30.51 -14.83
CA GLY A 325 -8.93 30.22 -13.47
C GLY A 325 -7.67 29.36 -13.36
N SER A 326 -7.31 28.96 -12.15
CA SER A 326 -6.14 28.11 -11.90
C SER A 326 -6.30 26.74 -12.55
N ARG A 327 -7.53 26.20 -12.62
CA ARG A 327 -7.78 24.83 -13.12
C ARG A 327 -7.59 24.74 -14.63
N ASP A 328 -8.09 25.75 -15.34
CA ASP A 328 -7.85 25.85 -16.79
C ASP A 328 -6.37 26.03 -17.08
N LEU A 329 -5.66 26.80 -16.25
CA LEU A 329 -4.21 26.96 -16.35
C LEU A 329 -3.47 25.65 -16.05
N GLU A 330 -3.89 24.88 -15.04
CA GLU A 330 -3.34 23.55 -14.77
C GLU A 330 -3.51 22.62 -15.95
N HIS A 331 -4.72 22.50 -16.51
CA HIS A 331 -4.97 21.68 -17.69
C HIS A 331 -4.09 22.14 -18.86
N LEU A 332 -3.96 23.45 -19.08
CA LEU A 332 -3.09 23.99 -20.12
C LEU A 332 -1.63 23.59 -19.92
N VAL A 333 -1.15 23.64 -18.68
CA VAL A 333 0.20 23.27 -18.29
C VAL A 333 0.44 21.76 -18.44
N ARG A 334 -0.56 20.93 -18.10
CA ARG A 334 -0.52 19.47 -18.30
C ARG A 334 -0.54 19.09 -19.79
N ASP A 335 -1.25 19.86 -20.60
CA ASP A 335 -1.42 19.62 -22.04
C ASP A 335 -0.29 20.22 -22.89
N LEU A 336 0.75 20.83 -22.29
CA LEU A 336 1.86 21.43 -23.04
C LEU A 336 2.52 20.36 -23.93
N PRO A 337 2.62 20.58 -25.26
CA PRO A 337 3.20 19.59 -26.17
C PRO A 337 4.71 19.47 -25.98
N ALA A 338 5.15 18.63 -25.03
CA ALA A 338 6.48 17.99 -24.95
C ALA A 338 6.73 17.25 -23.61
N ILE A 339 5.68 16.68 -23.00
CA ILE A 339 5.87 15.73 -21.88
C ILE A 339 6.24 14.33 -22.37
N GLU A 340 5.84 13.95 -23.60
CA GLU A 340 6.01 12.57 -24.09
C GLU A 340 7.37 12.27 -24.74
N ARG A 341 8.09 13.25 -25.29
CA ARG A 341 9.30 12.98 -26.09
C ARG A 341 10.62 12.97 -25.31
N TRP A 342 10.66 13.43 -24.06
CA TRP A 342 11.93 13.61 -23.33
C TRP A 342 11.88 13.16 -21.86
N HIS A 343 11.16 12.07 -21.60
CA HIS A 343 11.29 11.34 -20.35
C HIS A 343 12.67 10.65 -20.22
N ASN A 344 13.70 11.43 -19.88
CA ASN A 344 14.97 11.01 -19.29
C ASN A 344 15.61 9.72 -19.89
N PRO A 345 16.18 9.77 -21.11
CA PRO A 345 16.76 8.59 -21.76
C PRO A 345 17.95 8.00 -20.98
N ARG A 346 18.74 8.79 -20.23
CA ARG A 346 19.92 8.26 -19.53
C ARG A 346 19.60 7.63 -18.17
N GLY A 347 18.66 8.18 -17.40
CA GLY A 347 18.24 7.60 -16.13
C GLY A 347 17.31 6.39 -16.29
N ARG A 348 16.40 6.43 -17.27
CA ARG A 348 15.51 5.30 -17.55
C ARG A 348 16.25 4.18 -18.27
N THR A 349 17.16 4.44 -19.21
CA THR A 349 17.90 3.32 -19.82
C THR A 349 18.80 2.65 -18.80
N ALA A 350 19.50 3.39 -17.93
CA ALA A 350 20.29 2.77 -16.87
C ALA A 350 19.43 2.01 -15.84
N GLN A 351 18.30 2.58 -15.41
CA GLN A 351 17.42 1.92 -14.44
C GLN A 351 16.62 0.77 -15.05
N ARG A 352 16.23 0.89 -16.33
CA ARG A 352 15.59 -0.17 -17.12
C ARG A 352 16.58 -1.28 -17.41
N VAL A 353 17.83 -0.98 -17.80
CA VAL A 353 18.88 -1.98 -17.96
C VAL A 353 19.19 -2.67 -16.64
N ILE A 354 19.30 -1.95 -15.52
CA ILE A 354 19.48 -2.56 -14.19
C ILE A 354 18.26 -3.43 -13.81
N GLN A 355 17.04 -2.97 -14.09
CA GLN A 355 15.84 -3.77 -13.82
C GLN A 355 15.75 -4.98 -14.75
N GLU A 356 16.05 -4.84 -16.03
CA GLU A 356 16.13 -5.91 -17.04
C GLU A 356 17.21 -6.92 -16.64
N GLU A 357 18.35 -6.48 -16.13
CA GLU A 357 19.41 -7.34 -15.60
C GLU A 357 18.95 -8.08 -14.34
N ILE A 358 18.29 -7.40 -13.39
CA ILE A 358 17.72 -8.03 -12.18
C ILE A 358 16.64 -9.05 -12.56
N TYR A 359 15.76 -8.72 -13.52
CA TYR A 359 14.73 -9.64 -14.00
C TYR A 359 15.35 -10.84 -14.71
N ALA A 360 16.31 -10.61 -15.62
CA ALA A 360 17.00 -11.67 -16.31
C ALA A 360 17.78 -12.57 -15.34
N HIS A 361 18.39 -12.03 -14.28
CA HIS A 361 19.07 -12.82 -13.25
C HIS A 361 18.09 -13.69 -12.47
N ARG A 362 16.91 -13.16 -12.14
CA ARG A 362 15.84 -13.93 -11.49
C ARG A 362 15.28 -15.03 -12.40
N GLU A 363 15.13 -14.76 -13.70
CA GLU A 363 14.72 -15.76 -14.68
C GLU A 363 15.77 -16.88 -14.81
N MET A 364 17.05 -16.52 -14.84
CA MET A 364 18.16 -17.48 -14.85
C MET A 364 18.14 -18.36 -13.60
N GLU A 365 18.00 -17.77 -12.42
CA GLU A 365 17.89 -18.51 -11.16
C GLU A 365 16.66 -19.43 -11.14
N HIS A 366 15.53 -18.97 -11.68
CA HIS A 366 14.33 -19.80 -11.80
C HIS A 366 14.57 -20.98 -12.74
N TYR A 367 15.14 -20.75 -13.92
CA TYR A 367 15.56 -21.82 -14.82
C TYR A 367 16.47 -22.83 -14.14
N ASN A 368 17.53 -22.36 -13.47
CA ASN A 368 18.48 -23.23 -12.77
C ASN A 368 17.81 -24.05 -11.66
N ARG A 369 16.78 -23.52 -11.00
CA ARG A 369 15.98 -24.30 -10.04
C ARG A 369 15.12 -25.35 -10.74
N GLU A 370 14.45 -25.00 -11.84
CA GLU A 370 13.57 -25.91 -12.58
C GLU A 370 14.33 -27.07 -13.22
N ILE A 371 15.50 -26.82 -13.81
CA ILE A 371 16.29 -27.90 -14.44
C ILE A 371 16.88 -28.87 -13.42
N ARG A 372 17.09 -28.47 -12.16
CA ARG A 372 17.50 -29.40 -11.08
C ARG A 372 16.43 -30.44 -10.80
N LEU A 373 15.18 -30.17 -11.17
CA LEU A 373 14.06 -31.11 -11.07
C LEU A 373 13.93 -31.97 -12.33
N LEU A 374 14.79 -31.81 -13.33
CA LEU A 374 14.83 -32.64 -14.53
C LEU A 374 15.88 -33.75 -14.39
N PRO A 375 15.76 -34.85 -15.16
CA PRO A 375 16.79 -35.87 -15.21
C PRO A 375 18.16 -35.28 -15.54
N ALA A 376 19.22 -35.83 -14.94
CA ALA A 376 20.59 -35.39 -15.21
C ALA A 376 20.90 -35.44 -16.72
N GLY A 377 21.51 -34.38 -17.26
CA GLY A 377 21.84 -34.24 -18.69
C GLY A 377 20.73 -33.68 -19.57
N THR A 378 19.53 -33.44 -19.05
CA THR A 378 18.40 -32.87 -19.82
C THR A 378 18.64 -31.40 -20.22
N ALA A 379 19.32 -30.63 -19.36
CA ALA A 379 19.60 -29.23 -19.58
C ALA A 379 20.86 -28.82 -18.79
N GLN A 380 21.57 -27.81 -19.30
CA GLN A 380 22.78 -27.27 -18.66
C GLN A 380 22.44 -26.14 -17.69
N VAL A 381 23.17 -26.07 -16.57
CA VAL A 381 23.05 -24.94 -15.62
C VAL A 381 23.56 -23.68 -16.29
N ALA A 382 22.77 -22.63 -16.23
CA ALA A 382 23.13 -21.33 -16.79
C ALA A 382 23.95 -20.50 -15.80
N ASP A 383 25.11 -20.02 -16.22
CA ASP A 383 25.73 -18.86 -15.61
C ASP A 383 25.28 -17.58 -16.33
N TRP A 384 25.71 -16.43 -15.81
CA TRP A 384 25.24 -15.13 -16.32
C TRP A 384 25.70 -14.86 -17.75
N ASP A 385 26.86 -15.37 -18.16
CA ASP A 385 27.40 -15.12 -19.50
C ASP A 385 26.69 -15.99 -20.53
N LEU A 386 26.36 -17.24 -20.18
CA LEU A 386 25.52 -18.11 -20.99
C LEU A 386 24.07 -17.60 -21.07
N TRP A 387 23.52 -17.03 -19.98
CA TRP A 387 22.16 -16.48 -19.97
C TRP A 387 22.00 -15.20 -20.81
N LYS A 388 23.09 -14.46 -21.04
CA LYS A 388 23.10 -13.31 -21.96
C LYS A 388 22.99 -13.72 -23.43
N ASP A 389 23.38 -14.95 -23.78
CA ASP A 389 23.17 -15.47 -25.13
C ASP A 389 21.66 -15.63 -25.37
N ALA A 390 21.13 -14.81 -26.27
CA ALA A 390 19.72 -14.79 -26.61
C ALA A 390 19.24 -16.14 -27.16
N ALA A 391 20.08 -16.87 -27.90
CA ALA A 391 19.72 -18.16 -28.46
C ALA A 391 19.55 -19.21 -27.34
N PHE A 392 20.50 -19.24 -26.40
CA PHE A 392 20.41 -20.11 -25.23
C PHE A 392 19.20 -19.77 -24.37
N ARG A 393 19.01 -18.48 -24.04
CA ARG A 393 17.89 -18.03 -23.20
C ARG A 393 16.52 -18.38 -23.79
N VAL A 394 16.34 -18.22 -25.10
CA VAL A 394 15.08 -18.60 -25.77
C VAL A 394 14.84 -20.10 -25.67
N GLN A 395 15.87 -20.93 -25.89
CA GLN A 395 15.75 -22.39 -25.72
C GLN A 395 15.44 -22.78 -24.27
N ALA A 396 16.13 -22.16 -23.31
CA ALA A 396 15.95 -22.40 -21.88
C ALA A 396 14.53 -22.05 -21.40
N LEU A 397 14.00 -20.90 -21.82
CA LEU A 397 12.63 -20.49 -21.49
C LEU A 397 11.59 -21.39 -22.17
N GLY A 398 11.84 -21.78 -23.43
CA GLY A 398 10.99 -22.73 -24.15
C GLY A 398 10.89 -24.09 -23.46
N LEU A 399 12.00 -24.58 -22.89
CA LEU A 399 12.02 -25.81 -22.10
C LEU A 399 11.12 -25.73 -20.86
N ILE A 400 11.24 -24.65 -20.07
CA ILE A 400 10.39 -24.44 -18.88
C ILE A 400 8.92 -24.33 -19.28
N GLU A 401 8.62 -23.58 -20.35
CA GLU A 401 7.26 -23.37 -20.79
C GLU A 401 6.62 -24.68 -21.29
N GLY A 402 7.37 -25.48 -22.05
CA GLY A 402 6.97 -26.83 -22.46
C GLY A 402 6.60 -27.70 -21.25
N ARG A 403 7.49 -27.78 -20.26
CA ARG A 403 7.25 -28.52 -19.02
C ARG A 403 6.01 -28.02 -18.26
N ARG A 404 5.81 -26.70 -18.20
CA ARG A 404 4.64 -26.12 -17.52
C ARG A 404 3.35 -26.52 -18.22
N ARG A 405 3.32 -26.53 -19.56
CA ARG A 405 2.16 -26.99 -20.34
C ARG A 405 1.89 -28.48 -20.10
N GLU A 406 2.93 -29.31 -20.03
CA GLU A 406 2.80 -30.74 -19.72
C GLU A 406 2.23 -30.98 -18.32
N LEU A 407 2.72 -30.26 -17.31
CA LEU A 407 2.22 -30.34 -15.94
C LEU A 407 0.77 -29.87 -15.82
N MET A 408 0.38 -28.79 -16.52
CA MET A 408 -1.02 -28.35 -16.55
C MET A 408 -1.91 -29.39 -17.24
N ALA A 409 -1.49 -29.93 -18.39
CA ALA A 409 -2.23 -30.97 -19.08
C ALA A 409 -2.37 -32.25 -18.24
N ALA A 410 -1.34 -32.62 -17.47
CA ALA A 410 -1.39 -33.75 -16.54
C ALA A 410 -2.40 -33.52 -15.41
N ARG A 411 -2.40 -32.33 -14.80
CA ARG A 411 -3.39 -31.95 -13.77
C ARG A 411 -4.82 -31.92 -14.32
N ASP A 412 -5.01 -31.44 -15.54
CA ASP A 412 -6.33 -31.42 -16.17
C ASP A 412 -6.85 -32.83 -16.48
N ARG A 413 -5.97 -33.75 -16.90
CA ARG A 413 -6.32 -35.18 -17.05
C ARG A 413 -6.73 -35.79 -15.72
N GLU A 414 -5.91 -35.61 -14.68
CA GLU A 414 -6.20 -36.12 -13.34
C GLU A 414 -7.52 -35.56 -12.78
N ARG A 415 -7.81 -34.27 -13.03
CA ARG A 415 -9.07 -33.66 -12.62
C ARG A 415 -10.26 -34.30 -13.34
N ARG A 416 -10.17 -34.51 -14.66
CA ARG A 416 -11.24 -35.16 -15.44
C ARG A 416 -11.48 -36.59 -14.99
N GLU A 417 -10.42 -37.35 -14.76
CA GLU A 417 -10.50 -38.74 -14.26
C GLU A 417 -11.20 -38.79 -12.88
N ARG A 418 -10.87 -37.87 -11.96
CA ARG A 418 -11.54 -37.77 -10.66
C ARG A 418 -13.01 -37.37 -10.78
N GLU A 419 -13.34 -36.43 -11.67
CA GLU A 419 -14.71 -36.00 -11.91
C GLU A 419 -15.56 -37.12 -12.53
N GLU A 420 -14.97 -37.90 -13.46
CA GLU A 420 -15.60 -39.07 -14.07
C GLU A 420 -15.79 -40.22 -13.07
N ALA A 421 -14.78 -40.51 -12.24
CA ALA A 421 -14.91 -41.50 -11.17
C ALA A 421 -16.03 -41.15 -10.19
N ARG A 422 -16.14 -39.87 -9.78
CA ARG A 422 -17.25 -39.40 -8.92
C ARG A 422 -18.61 -39.47 -9.61
N ARG A 423 -18.66 -39.30 -10.93
CA ARG A 423 -19.90 -39.45 -11.71
C ARG A 423 -20.34 -40.91 -11.73
N LEU A 424 -19.42 -41.84 -11.99
CA LEU A 424 -19.69 -43.28 -11.99
C LEU A 424 -20.11 -43.78 -10.60
N GLU A 425 -19.43 -43.31 -9.53
CA GLU A 425 -19.80 -43.64 -8.15
C GLU A 425 -21.23 -43.17 -7.80
N ARG A 426 -21.62 -41.97 -8.24
CA ARG A 426 -23.00 -41.47 -8.06
C ARG A 426 -24.03 -42.33 -8.79
N ILE A 427 -23.75 -42.73 -10.03
CA ILE A 427 -24.64 -43.61 -10.81
C ILE A 427 -24.77 -44.97 -10.13
N ALA A 428 -23.67 -45.55 -9.65
CA ALA A 428 -23.69 -46.83 -8.93
C ALA A 428 -24.48 -46.76 -7.62
N LYS A 429 -24.27 -45.70 -6.81
CA LYS A 429 -25.05 -45.45 -5.58
C LYS A 429 -26.54 -45.28 -5.86
N GLN A 430 -26.89 -44.56 -6.92
CA GLN A 430 -28.29 -44.35 -7.31
C GLN A 430 -28.95 -45.65 -7.79
N ALA A 431 -28.24 -46.46 -8.57
CA ALA A 431 -28.72 -47.80 -8.99
C ALA A 431 -28.90 -48.74 -7.80
N GLN A 432 -27.99 -48.70 -6.82
CA GLN A 432 -28.11 -49.49 -5.58
C GLN A 432 -29.31 -49.05 -4.74
N ARG A 433 -29.54 -47.74 -4.56
CA ARG A 433 -30.73 -47.20 -3.88
C ARG A 433 -32.01 -47.64 -4.59
N HIS A 434 -32.03 -47.57 -5.92
CA HIS A 434 -33.18 -47.97 -6.71
C HIS A 434 -33.52 -49.45 -6.54
N GLN A 435 -32.53 -50.33 -6.64
CA GLN A 435 -32.72 -51.77 -6.43
C GLN A 435 -33.21 -52.08 -5.00
N TRP A 436 -32.64 -51.42 -3.99
CA TRP A 436 -33.07 -51.56 -2.60
C TRP A 436 -34.53 -51.11 -2.40
N ALA A 437 -34.94 -49.98 -3.00
CA ALA A 437 -36.29 -49.46 -2.88
C ALA A 437 -37.31 -50.42 -3.51
N LEU A 438 -37.02 -50.97 -4.69
CA LEU A 438 -37.87 -51.98 -5.34
C LEU A 438 -38.02 -53.25 -4.48
N GLN A 439 -36.92 -53.77 -3.92
CA GLN A 439 -36.95 -54.96 -3.07
C GLN A 439 -37.73 -54.73 -1.78
N THR A 440 -37.51 -53.59 -1.13
CA THR A 440 -38.16 -53.23 0.14
C THR A 440 -39.65 -52.95 -0.08
N ALA A 441 -40.04 -52.25 -1.16
CA ALA A 441 -41.44 -52.06 -1.51
C ALA A 441 -42.15 -53.40 -1.73
N ALA A 442 -41.52 -54.34 -2.45
CA ALA A 442 -42.09 -55.67 -2.69
C ALA A 442 -42.20 -56.53 -1.41
N LEU A 443 -41.29 -56.35 -0.45
CA LEU A 443 -41.35 -57.04 0.85
C LEU A 443 -42.53 -56.57 1.71
N LEU A 444 -42.82 -55.27 1.67
CA LEU A 444 -43.84 -54.62 2.51
C LEU A 444 -45.24 -54.69 1.89
N ASP A 445 -45.36 -54.60 0.57
CA ASP A 445 -46.65 -54.52 -0.11
C ASP A 445 -47.53 -55.75 0.19
N GLY A 446 -48.75 -55.49 0.68
CA GLY A 446 -49.73 -56.51 1.04
C GLY A 446 -49.51 -57.19 2.39
N ARG A 447 -48.42 -56.89 3.12
CA ARG A 447 -48.17 -57.45 4.45
C ARG A 447 -49.08 -56.82 5.49
N GLU A 448 -49.47 -57.61 6.49
CA GLU A 448 -50.25 -57.12 7.62
C GLU A 448 -49.30 -56.54 8.68
N ALA A 449 -49.42 -55.23 8.94
CA ALA A 449 -48.60 -54.55 9.96
C ALA A 449 -49.23 -54.62 11.34
N ALA A 450 -50.55 -54.75 11.43
CA ALA A 450 -51.30 -55.00 12.67
C ALA A 450 -52.63 -55.68 12.30
N PRO A 451 -53.32 -56.37 13.24
CA PRO A 451 -54.58 -57.05 12.94
C PRO A 451 -55.59 -56.13 12.22
N GLY A 452 -55.93 -56.47 10.98
CA GLY A 452 -56.85 -55.71 10.13
C GLY A 452 -56.24 -54.51 9.38
N LEU A 453 -54.93 -54.29 9.51
CA LEU A 453 -54.19 -53.18 8.89
C LEU A 453 -53.05 -53.70 8.01
N ARG A 454 -53.13 -53.42 6.71
CA ARG A 454 -52.15 -53.85 5.70
C ARG A 454 -51.31 -52.71 5.17
N LEU A 455 -50.06 -53.01 4.86
CA LEU A 455 -49.17 -52.12 4.14
C LEU A 455 -49.45 -52.19 2.65
N VAL A 456 -49.48 -51.04 2.00
CA VAL A 456 -49.56 -50.91 0.55
C VAL A 456 -48.42 -50.01 0.12
N ALA A 457 -47.52 -50.49 -0.74
CA ALA A 457 -46.42 -49.67 -1.25
C ALA A 457 -46.87 -48.88 -2.48
N ALA A 458 -46.45 -47.62 -2.61
CA ALA A 458 -46.77 -46.82 -3.78
C ALA A 458 -45.95 -47.29 -4.97
N ARG A 459 -46.64 -47.61 -6.07
CA ARG A 459 -46.02 -48.04 -7.34
C ARG A 459 -45.91 -46.92 -8.37
N ASP A 460 -46.66 -45.84 -8.16
CA ASP A 460 -46.71 -44.69 -9.06
C ASP A 460 -47.02 -43.40 -8.29
N ALA A 461 -46.73 -42.28 -8.95
CA ALA A 461 -46.96 -40.93 -8.44
C ALA A 461 -48.45 -40.61 -8.20
N GLU A 462 -49.34 -41.24 -8.96
CA GLU A 462 -50.79 -41.03 -8.84
C GLU A 462 -51.29 -41.57 -7.49
N THR A 463 -50.79 -42.73 -7.08
CA THR A 463 -51.10 -43.38 -5.81
C THR A 463 -50.66 -42.52 -4.63
N LEU A 464 -49.44 -41.96 -4.65
CA LEU A 464 -49.01 -41.02 -3.60
C LEU A 464 -49.84 -39.74 -3.56
N SER A 465 -50.18 -39.19 -4.74
CA SER A 465 -51.02 -37.99 -4.83
C SER A 465 -52.41 -38.24 -4.26
N ARG A 466 -53.00 -39.41 -4.53
CA ARG A 466 -54.30 -39.83 -3.95
C ARG A 466 -54.22 -39.97 -2.45
N TRP A 467 -53.18 -40.60 -1.91
CA TRP A 467 -52.99 -40.70 -0.45
C TRP A 467 -52.83 -39.35 0.21
N GLY A 468 -52.05 -38.44 -0.40
CA GLY A 468 -51.89 -37.06 0.08
C GLY A 468 -53.21 -36.31 0.12
N ALA A 469 -54.06 -36.47 -0.90
CA ALA A 469 -55.40 -35.88 -0.91
C ALA A 469 -56.33 -36.49 0.17
N MET A 470 -56.30 -37.82 0.35
CA MET A 470 -57.13 -38.51 1.34
C MET A 470 -56.75 -38.17 2.79
N LEU A 471 -55.44 -38.11 3.07
CA LEU A 471 -54.90 -37.76 4.37
C LEU A 471 -54.76 -36.24 4.57
N ASN A 472 -54.97 -35.42 3.55
CA ASN A 472 -54.71 -33.98 3.58
C ASN A 472 -53.27 -33.66 4.05
N ASN A 473 -52.28 -34.28 3.40
CA ASN A 473 -50.86 -34.04 3.64
C ASN A 473 -50.05 -33.98 2.33
N CYS A 474 -48.78 -33.60 2.44
CA CYS A 474 -47.92 -33.27 1.30
C CYS A 474 -47.21 -34.48 0.66
N ILE A 475 -47.55 -35.73 1.02
CA ILE A 475 -46.79 -36.90 0.53
C ILE A 475 -46.79 -37.02 -1.01
N GLY A 476 -47.84 -36.53 -1.68
CA GLY A 476 -47.90 -36.48 -3.15
C GLY A 476 -46.78 -35.66 -3.79
N GLY A 477 -46.18 -34.72 -3.05
CA GLY A 477 -45.04 -33.92 -3.52
C GLY A 477 -43.74 -34.70 -3.71
N TYR A 478 -43.63 -35.89 -3.12
CA TYR A 478 -42.43 -36.74 -3.16
C TYR A 478 -42.42 -37.74 -4.33
N ALA A 479 -43.32 -37.58 -5.30
CA ALA A 479 -43.40 -38.44 -6.49
C ALA A 479 -42.08 -38.58 -7.28
N ARG A 480 -41.17 -37.60 -7.21
CA ARG A 480 -39.85 -37.66 -7.87
C ARG A 480 -38.83 -38.53 -7.14
N GLU A 481 -39.12 -38.92 -5.91
CA GLU A 481 -38.31 -39.81 -5.07
C GLU A 481 -38.88 -41.23 -5.05
N LEU A 482 -40.03 -41.44 -5.70
CA LEU A 482 -40.57 -42.76 -5.99
C LEU A 482 -39.49 -43.55 -6.74
N GLU A 483 -39.24 -44.79 -6.31
CA GLU A 483 -38.16 -45.66 -6.78
C GLU A 483 -36.74 -45.34 -6.27
N LEU A 484 -36.55 -44.33 -5.41
CA LEU A 484 -35.30 -44.12 -4.67
C LEU A 484 -35.47 -44.29 -3.16
N ASP A 485 -36.67 -44.00 -2.68
CA ASP A 485 -37.16 -44.28 -1.33
C ASP A 485 -38.47 -45.08 -1.44
N VAL A 486 -38.84 -45.76 -0.35
CA VAL A 486 -40.10 -46.51 -0.29
C VAL A 486 -41.14 -45.69 0.41
N PHE A 487 -42.22 -45.41 -0.30
CA PHE A 487 -43.41 -44.79 0.26
C PHE A 487 -44.50 -45.84 0.39
N ALA A 488 -45.10 -45.94 1.58
CA ALA A 488 -46.14 -46.93 1.86
C ALA A 488 -47.33 -46.29 2.59
N ALA A 489 -48.47 -46.96 2.58
CA ALA A 489 -49.66 -46.62 3.33
C ALA A 489 -50.06 -47.78 4.24
N VAL A 490 -50.58 -47.47 5.43
CA VAL A 490 -51.28 -48.43 6.28
C VAL A 490 -52.77 -48.29 6.00
N CYS A 491 -53.37 -49.36 5.47
CA CYS A 491 -54.74 -49.40 5.00
C CYS A 491 -55.58 -50.41 5.80
N GLU A 492 -56.84 -50.07 6.03
CA GLU A 492 -57.83 -51.03 6.53
C GLU A 492 -58.24 -52.04 5.45
N ALA A 493 -58.94 -53.10 5.85
CA ALA A 493 -59.42 -54.15 4.94
C ALA A 493 -60.35 -53.63 3.82
N ASP A 494 -61.02 -52.49 4.03
CA ASP A 494 -61.87 -51.82 3.03
C ASP A 494 -61.08 -50.90 2.07
N GLY A 495 -59.75 -50.82 2.21
CA GLY A 495 -58.87 -49.98 1.41
C GLY A 495 -58.72 -48.55 1.92
N ARG A 496 -59.30 -48.20 3.08
CA ARG A 496 -59.15 -46.87 3.67
C ARG A 496 -57.73 -46.64 4.18
N VAL A 497 -57.05 -45.63 3.64
CA VAL A 497 -55.73 -45.20 4.10
C VAL A 497 -55.83 -44.51 5.46
N ARG A 498 -55.07 -45.01 6.44
CA ARG A 498 -55.01 -44.46 7.79
C ARG A 498 -53.70 -43.71 8.04
N LEU A 499 -52.57 -44.29 7.62
CA LEU A 499 -51.24 -43.67 7.73
C LEU A 499 -50.51 -43.73 6.39
N ASN A 500 -49.54 -42.85 6.21
CA ASN A 500 -48.53 -42.95 5.17
C ASN A 500 -47.12 -43.01 5.79
N LEU A 501 -46.16 -43.56 5.05
CA LEU A 501 -44.80 -43.81 5.50
C LEU A 501 -43.80 -43.38 4.42
N GLN A 502 -42.66 -42.86 4.87
CA GLN A 502 -41.45 -42.71 4.07
C GLN A 502 -40.33 -43.53 4.68
N ILE A 503 -39.72 -44.40 3.89
CA ILE A 503 -38.65 -45.30 4.29
C ILE A 503 -37.45 -45.09 3.37
N THR A 504 -36.30 -44.76 3.95
CA THR A 504 -35.06 -44.51 3.21
C THR A 504 -34.00 -45.57 3.52
N GLN A 505 -33.06 -45.79 2.59
CA GLN A 505 -32.05 -46.84 2.73
C GLN A 505 -31.13 -46.64 3.93
N SER A 506 -30.77 -45.39 4.23
CA SER A 506 -29.81 -45.05 5.27
C SER A 506 -30.42 -44.96 6.67
N HIS A 507 -31.71 -44.65 6.75
CA HIS A 507 -32.35 -44.28 8.01
C HIS A 507 -33.56 -45.14 8.38
N GLY A 508 -34.10 -45.93 7.44
CA GLY A 508 -35.33 -46.68 7.67
C GLY A 508 -36.53 -45.76 7.63
N VAL A 509 -37.55 -45.99 8.48
CA VAL A 509 -38.73 -45.13 8.54
C VAL A 509 -38.33 -43.75 9.05
N GLU A 510 -38.48 -42.72 8.20
CA GLU A 510 -38.23 -41.32 8.56
C GLU A 510 -39.52 -40.61 8.96
N GLN A 511 -40.67 -41.05 8.46
CA GLN A 511 -41.97 -40.45 8.74
C GLN A 511 -43.07 -41.49 8.71
N ILE A 512 -44.04 -41.35 9.63
CA ILE A 512 -45.30 -42.09 9.63
C ILE A 512 -46.44 -41.18 10.09
N LEU A 513 -47.28 -40.74 9.16
CA LEU A 513 -48.23 -39.65 9.41
C LEU A 513 -49.65 -40.04 9.02
N GLY A 514 -50.60 -39.61 9.85
CA GLY A 514 -52.03 -39.76 9.62
C GLY A 514 -52.65 -38.52 8.97
N LYS A 515 -53.98 -38.39 9.13
CA LYS A 515 -54.72 -37.29 8.53
C LYS A 515 -54.29 -35.94 9.11
N ASN A 516 -54.03 -34.94 8.26
CA ASN A 516 -53.50 -33.62 8.63
C ASN A 516 -52.15 -33.70 9.38
N ASN A 517 -51.26 -34.62 8.99
CA ASN A 517 -49.96 -34.86 9.64
C ASN A 517 -50.06 -35.21 11.14
N ARG A 518 -51.17 -35.83 11.56
CA ARG A 518 -51.29 -36.35 12.93
C ARG A 518 -50.30 -37.49 13.15
N ASP A 519 -49.76 -37.58 14.36
CA ASP A 519 -48.95 -38.73 14.76
C ASP A 519 -49.78 -40.04 14.73
N ALA A 520 -49.08 -41.16 14.64
CA ALA A 520 -49.68 -42.48 14.50
C ALA A 520 -50.56 -42.86 15.70
N VAL A 521 -50.22 -42.42 16.91
CA VAL A 521 -51.00 -42.68 18.13
C VAL A 521 -52.34 -41.96 18.09
N ARG A 522 -52.38 -40.71 17.65
CA ARG A 522 -53.63 -39.93 17.52
C ARG A 522 -54.54 -40.48 16.44
N GLU A 523 -53.98 -41.11 15.41
CA GLU A 523 -54.76 -41.66 14.30
C GLU A 523 -55.23 -43.09 14.60
N LEU A 524 -54.37 -43.97 15.11
CA LEU A 524 -54.67 -45.41 15.31
C LEU A 524 -54.85 -45.84 16.77
N GLY A 525 -54.60 -44.96 17.75
CA GLY A 525 -54.66 -45.31 19.17
C GLY A 525 -53.67 -46.42 19.53
N ALA A 526 -54.13 -47.43 20.28
CA ALA A 526 -53.30 -48.56 20.71
C ALA A 526 -52.75 -49.41 19.55
N ALA A 527 -53.41 -49.40 18.38
CA ALA A 527 -52.96 -50.12 17.19
C ALA A 527 -51.70 -49.49 16.57
N ALA A 528 -51.35 -48.25 16.92
CA ALA A 528 -50.14 -47.59 16.42
C ALA A 528 -48.87 -48.33 16.84
N GLN A 529 -48.78 -48.82 18.08
CA GLN A 529 -47.62 -49.60 18.53
C GLN A 529 -47.52 -50.93 17.80
N GLN A 530 -48.66 -51.57 17.49
CA GLN A 530 -48.68 -52.83 16.74
C GLN A 530 -48.15 -52.64 15.32
N VAL A 531 -48.47 -51.52 14.66
CA VAL A 531 -47.92 -51.19 13.33
C VAL A 531 -46.40 -51.03 13.37
N VAL A 532 -45.85 -50.39 14.41
CA VAL A 532 -44.41 -50.22 14.61
C VAL A 532 -43.72 -51.55 14.88
N ASP A 533 -44.31 -52.36 15.76
CA ASP A 533 -43.80 -53.70 16.08
C ASP A 533 -43.84 -54.61 14.85
N GLY A 534 -44.90 -54.52 14.03
CA GLY A 534 -45.04 -55.25 12.78
C GLY A 534 -44.01 -54.85 11.73
N LEU A 535 -43.76 -53.55 11.57
CA LEU A 535 -42.69 -53.05 10.71
C LEU A 535 -41.31 -53.48 11.21
N GLY A 536 -41.08 -53.46 12.52
CA GLY A 536 -39.85 -53.96 13.14
C GLY A 536 -39.65 -55.46 12.92
N ALA A 537 -40.72 -56.26 13.00
CA ALA A 537 -40.70 -57.69 12.69
C ALA A 537 -40.44 -57.99 11.20
N MET A 538 -40.73 -57.03 10.32
CA MET A 538 -40.35 -57.06 8.90
C MET A 538 -38.94 -56.53 8.65
N GLU A 539 -38.12 -56.40 9.70
CA GLU A 539 -36.74 -55.90 9.66
C GLU A 539 -36.62 -54.45 9.15
N VAL A 540 -37.70 -53.67 9.19
CA VAL A 540 -37.65 -52.24 8.85
C VAL A 540 -37.07 -51.47 10.02
N SER A 541 -35.92 -50.84 9.79
CA SER A 541 -35.30 -49.96 10.77
C SER A 541 -36.05 -48.62 10.89
N PHE A 542 -35.84 -47.90 11.98
CA PHE A 542 -36.46 -46.60 12.23
C PHE A 542 -35.40 -45.53 12.46
N HIS A 543 -35.67 -44.33 11.95
CA HIS A 543 -34.89 -43.16 12.31
C HIS A 543 -35.22 -42.77 13.76
N PRO A 544 -34.23 -42.46 14.62
CA PRO A 544 -34.48 -42.09 16.01
C PRO A 544 -35.46 -40.91 16.18
N ASP A 545 -35.42 -39.97 15.23
CA ASP A 545 -36.26 -38.78 15.19
C ASP A 545 -37.36 -38.88 14.11
N ALA A 546 -37.87 -40.07 13.83
CA ALA A 546 -38.91 -40.24 12.81
C ALA A 546 -40.17 -39.44 13.14
N LEU A 547 -40.70 -38.68 12.17
CA LEU A 547 -41.87 -37.83 12.40
C LEU A 547 -43.15 -38.67 12.56
N GLY A 548 -44.02 -38.25 13.49
CA GLY A 548 -45.31 -38.90 13.74
C GLY A 548 -45.27 -40.12 14.65
N MET A 549 -44.15 -40.30 15.37
CA MET A 549 -43.90 -41.44 16.26
C MET A 549 -43.96 -41.10 17.77
N ASP A 550 -44.44 -39.90 18.11
CA ASP A 550 -44.47 -39.43 19.49
C ASP A 550 -45.27 -40.39 20.40
N GLY A 551 -44.62 -40.89 21.45
CA GLY A 551 -45.22 -41.81 22.42
C GLY A 551 -45.15 -43.30 22.05
N LEU A 552 -44.50 -43.66 20.94
CA LEU A 552 -44.28 -45.05 20.53
C LEU A 552 -42.88 -45.56 20.91
N ARG A 553 -42.78 -46.85 21.21
CA ARG A 553 -41.51 -47.51 21.51
C ARG A 553 -40.91 -48.02 20.20
N LEU A 554 -39.73 -47.51 19.84
CA LEU A 554 -38.97 -47.97 18.69
C LEU A 554 -38.22 -49.27 19.02
N PRO A 555 -38.21 -50.27 18.12
CA PRO A 555 -37.35 -51.45 18.26
C PRO A 555 -35.88 -51.00 18.38
N GLN A 556 -35.16 -51.50 19.40
CA GLN A 556 -33.73 -51.21 19.53
C GLN A 556 -32.97 -51.86 18.38
N ARG A 557 -32.06 -51.13 17.73
CA ARG A 557 -31.13 -51.70 16.73
C ARG A 557 -30.30 -52.78 17.40
N THR A 558 -30.57 -54.05 17.11
CA THR A 558 -29.56 -55.11 17.28
C THR A 558 -28.53 -54.92 16.16
N HIS A 559 -27.30 -54.59 16.57
CA HIS A 559 -26.16 -54.37 15.67
C HIS A 559 -25.75 -55.60 14.89
#